data_AF-A0AAJ2I3H7-F1
#
_entry.id   AF-A0AAJ2I3H7-F1
#
_cell.length_a   1.000
_cell.length_b   1.000
_cell.length_c   1.000
_cell.angle_alpha   90.00
_cell.angle_beta   90.00
_cell.angle_gamma   90.00
#
_symmetry.space_group_name_H-M   'P 1'
#
loop_
_entity.id
_entity.type
_entity.pdbx_description
1 polymer ?
#
loop_
_entity_poly.entity_id
_entity_poly.type
_entity_poly.pdbx_seq_one_letter_code
_entity_poly.pdbx_strand_id
1 'polypeptide(L)'
;MVVVQLGPQERAALLRQHLDEGVPLTRLAAHAQVSVRTLQRWAAEYRADSSAAGLQRKARSDRGQRRLPAELIAVIEALALRRPAPTTRFIHRRVCDLAPERGWAPPSYSSVRSVIAAIDPGLRTLALEGDTAYRDRYELVHRRSAVRPNEQWQADHTLLDVAILDNRGRPVRPWLSVILDDYSRAVAGYTVFTGAPNAEQTALALHQAVRAKPDPRWPVQGLPEVLYSDHGADFTSTRLDRVCLDTHIRLIHSRVGVPQGRGKIERFYGTITTEVLPHLPGHIPHGTGGTPTSPPALSLEQLDAVVQRYLIEDYHARVHSETGQAPAARWIGAGWIPRTPARGEDLDLLLLTAATTRIVQRDGIRFQGTRYICPVLAAYVSETVTIRYDPRDAGEVRVYHQDTYLCRAIAPELAAETITLQQLQQARGARRAALKQQLRARRSLADALPADDRWAPPPAPAPGPTADPPAEPAPRHRLRTYATD
;
A
#
# COMPACT_ATOMS: atom_id res chain seq x y z
N MET A 1 39.95 -10.96 -41.29
CA MET A 1 39.56 -12.37 -41.53
C MET A 1 38.90 -12.90 -40.28
N VAL A 2 37.59 -13.14 -40.34
CA VAL A 2 36.82 -13.72 -39.24
C VAL A 2 37.16 -15.19 -39.18
N VAL A 3 37.79 -15.65 -38.10
CA VAL A 3 38.03 -17.09 -37.88
C VAL A 3 36.69 -17.71 -37.50
N VAL A 4 36.05 -18.40 -38.44
CA VAL A 4 34.82 -19.15 -38.18
C VAL A 4 35.13 -20.21 -37.12
N GLN A 5 34.54 -20.06 -35.92
CA GLN A 5 34.68 -21.06 -34.87
C GLN A 5 33.65 -22.18 -35.10
N LEU A 6 34.06 -23.21 -35.84
CA LEU A 6 33.24 -24.41 -36.04
C LEU A 6 33.07 -25.16 -34.71
N GLY A 7 31.82 -25.50 -34.38
CA GLY A 7 31.45 -26.34 -33.25
C GLY A 7 31.88 -27.80 -33.43
N PRO A 8 31.92 -28.61 -32.36
CA PRO A 8 32.39 -30.01 -32.41
C PRO A 8 31.54 -30.89 -33.34
N GLN A 9 30.23 -30.65 -33.43
CA GLN A 9 29.34 -31.38 -34.34
C GLN A 9 29.59 -31.00 -35.80
N GLU A 10 29.84 -29.72 -36.08
CA GLU A 10 30.14 -29.22 -37.43
C GLU A 10 31.50 -29.75 -37.92
N ARG A 11 32.49 -29.85 -37.02
CA ARG A 11 33.78 -30.49 -37.31
C ARG A 11 33.60 -31.98 -37.64
N ALA A 12 32.81 -32.70 -36.85
CA ALA A 12 32.53 -34.12 -37.10
C ALA A 12 31.78 -34.34 -38.42
N ALA A 13 30.86 -33.43 -38.79
CA ALA A 13 30.15 -33.48 -40.07
C ALA A 13 31.09 -33.24 -41.26
N LEU A 14 31.99 -32.25 -41.18
CA LEU A 14 33.01 -31.99 -42.20
C LEU A 14 33.96 -33.18 -42.38
N LEU A 15 34.34 -33.85 -41.29
CA LEU A 15 35.22 -35.02 -41.37
C LEU A 15 34.53 -36.25 -41.94
N ARG A 16 33.23 -36.44 -41.68
CA ARG A 16 32.44 -37.52 -42.32
C ARG A 16 32.38 -37.36 -43.83
N GLN A 17 32.25 -36.14 -44.35
CA GLN A 17 32.33 -35.91 -45.82
C GLN A 17 33.69 -36.32 -46.41
N HIS A 18 34.78 -36.20 -45.65
CA HIS A 18 36.07 -36.71 -46.10
C HIS A 18 36.19 -38.24 -46.01
N LEU A 19 35.73 -38.82 -44.89
CA LEU A 19 35.95 -40.22 -44.54
C LEU A 19 34.95 -41.18 -45.21
N ASP A 20 33.69 -40.75 -45.34
CA ASP A 20 32.58 -41.57 -45.84
C ASP A 20 32.29 -41.28 -47.32
N GLU A 21 32.39 -40.01 -47.73
CA GLU A 21 32.07 -39.55 -49.10
C GLU A 21 33.31 -39.30 -49.98
N GLY A 22 34.51 -39.49 -49.43
CA GLY A 22 35.78 -39.40 -50.18
C GLY A 22 36.19 -37.98 -50.62
N VAL A 23 35.57 -36.93 -50.09
CA VAL A 23 35.86 -35.54 -50.48
C VAL A 23 37.28 -35.14 -50.03
N PRO A 24 38.18 -34.63 -50.90
CA PRO A 24 39.54 -34.27 -50.51
C PRO A 24 39.60 -33.19 -49.41
N LEU A 25 40.46 -33.36 -48.40
CA LEU A 25 40.65 -32.41 -47.29
C LEU A 25 41.04 -31.00 -47.76
N THR A 26 41.69 -30.86 -48.90
CA THR A 26 42.07 -29.57 -49.51
C THR A 26 40.85 -28.75 -49.90
N ARG A 27 39.79 -29.40 -50.39
CA ARG A 27 38.53 -28.76 -50.77
C ARG A 27 37.73 -28.34 -49.53
N LEU A 28 37.69 -29.20 -48.52
CA LEU A 28 37.04 -28.91 -47.24
C LEU A 28 37.76 -27.80 -46.47
N ALA A 29 39.09 -27.74 -46.53
CA ALA A 29 39.90 -26.67 -45.95
C ALA A 29 39.57 -25.29 -46.52
N ALA A 30 39.45 -25.20 -47.85
CA ALA A 30 39.08 -23.97 -48.54
C ALA A 30 37.64 -23.53 -48.20
N HIS A 31 36.70 -24.49 -48.16
CA HIS A 31 35.29 -24.20 -47.86
C HIS A 31 35.07 -23.78 -46.40
N ALA A 32 35.71 -24.48 -45.46
CA ALA A 32 35.60 -24.22 -44.03
C ALA A 32 36.50 -23.06 -43.55
N GLN A 33 37.35 -22.49 -44.42
CA GLN A 33 38.37 -21.50 -44.09
C GLN A 33 39.31 -21.94 -42.95
N VAL A 34 39.65 -23.23 -42.91
CA VAL A 34 40.55 -23.85 -41.92
C VAL A 34 41.76 -24.41 -42.63
N SER A 35 42.96 -24.32 -42.03
CA SER A 35 44.17 -24.87 -42.65
C SER A 35 44.09 -26.39 -42.83
N VAL A 36 44.63 -26.91 -43.93
CA VAL A 36 44.68 -28.35 -44.23
C VAL A 36 45.32 -29.14 -43.07
N ARG A 37 46.36 -28.59 -42.44
CA ARG A 37 47.02 -29.18 -41.27
C ARG A 37 46.09 -29.35 -40.07
N THR A 38 45.16 -28.41 -39.85
CA THR A 38 44.19 -28.48 -38.75
C THR A 38 43.14 -29.55 -39.02
N LEU A 39 42.66 -29.66 -40.26
CA LEU A 39 41.72 -30.72 -40.65
C LEU A 39 42.37 -32.10 -40.62
N GLN A 40 43.64 -32.24 -41.01
CA GLN A 40 44.39 -33.49 -40.87
C GLN A 40 44.52 -33.93 -39.41
N ARG A 41 44.80 -32.99 -38.50
CA ARG A 41 44.84 -33.28 -37.05
C ARG A 41 43.47 -33.75 -36.54
N TRP A 42 42.40 -33.04 -36.90
CA TRP A 42 41.05 -33.43 -36.51
C TRP A 42 40.63 -34.79 -37.10
N ALA A 43 40.99 -35.08 -38.35
CA ALA A 43 40.74 -36.38 -38.98
C ALA A 43 41.47 -37.52 -38.25
N ALA A 44 42.70 -37.30 -37.79
CA ALA A 44 43.44 -38.27 -36.99
C ALA A 44 42.79 -38.49 -35.61
N GLU A 45 42.36 -37.41 -34.93
CA GLU A 45 41.63 -37.48 -33.65
C GLU A 45 40.28 -38.20 -33.80
N TYR A 46 39.54 -37.94 -34.88
CA TYR A 46 38.23 -38.56 -35.16
C TYR A 46 38.32 -40.03 -35.61
N ARG A 47 39.43 -40.44 -36.24
CA ARG A 47 39.69 -41.86 -36.53
C ARG A 47 40.03 -42.65 -35.28
N ALA A 48 40.67 -42.02 -34.28
CA ALA A 48 41.00 -42.66 -33.01
C ALA A 48 39.78 -42.77 -32.08
N ASP A 49 38.87 -41.79 -32.13
CA ASP A 49 37.61 -41.77 -31.39
C ASP A 49 36.53 -41.13 -32.27
N SER A 50 35.62 -41.96 -32.81
CA SER A 50 34.58 -41.55 -33.78
C SER A 50 33.47 -40.69 -33.18
N SER A 51 33.64 -40.20 -31.95
CA SER A 51 32.73 -39.28 -31.29
C SER A 51 33.07 -37.81 -31.58
N ALA A 52 32.04 -36.98 -31.70
CA ALA A 52 32.21 -35.52 -31.80
C ALA A 52 32.80 -34.90 -30.49
N ALA A 53 32.84 -35.66 -29.41
CA ALA A 53 33.37 -35.22 -28.12
C ALA A 53 34.91 -35.09 -28.14
N GLY A 54 35.62 -35.97 -28.84
CA GLY A 54 37.07 -35.92 -28.98
C GLY A 54 37.61 -34.67 -29.72
N LEU A 55 36.76 -34.04 -30.53
CA LEU A 55 37.08 -32.83 -31.32
C LEU A 55 36.83 -31.51 -30.55
N GLN A 56 36.42 -31.59 -29.29
CA GLN A 56 36.31 -30.42 -28.42
C GLN A 56 37.70 -29.88 -28.08
N ARG A 57 37.83 -28.56 -28.03
CA ARG A 57 39.08 -27.91 -27.61
C ARG A 57 39.33 -28.26 -26.14
N LYS A 58 40.34 -29.10 -25.86
CA LYS A 58 40.76 -29.39 -24.47
C LYS A 58 40.98 -28.06 -23.74
N ALA A 59 40.22 -27.84 -22.67
CA ALA A 59 40.45 -26.70 -21.79
C ALA A 59 41.84 -26.86 -21.16
N ARG A 60 42.58 -25.75 -21.01
CA ARG A 60 43.87 -25.78 -20.31
C ARG A 60 43.65 -26.24 -18.87
N SER A 61 44.54 -27.10 -18.38
CA SER A 61 44.47 -27.75 -17.05
C SER A 61 44.55 -26.77 -15.88
N ASP A 62 45.01 -25.54 -16.11
CA ASP A 62 45.20 -24.49 -15.11
C ASP A 62 44.00 -23.52 -14.99
N ARG A 63 42.94 -23.73 -15.77
CA ARG A 63 41.75 -22.87 -15.75
C ARG A 63 41.00 -23.07 -14.42
N GLY A 64 41.22 -22.15 -13.47
CA GLY A 64 40.55 -22.12 -12.18
C GLY A 64 41.46 -22.34 -10.96
N GLN A 65 42.75 -22.67 -11.16
CA GLN A 65 43.70 -22.77 -10.04
C GLN A 65 44.13 -21.36 -9.60
N ARG A 66 43.57 -20.88 -8.49
CA ARG A 66 43.97 -19.62 -7.86
C ARG A 66 45.42 -19.80 -7.36
N ARG A 67 46.38 -19.07 -7.96
CA ARG A 67 47.81 -19.10 -7.56
C ARG A 67 48.10 -18.41 -6.21
N LEU A 68 47.08 -18.12 -5.42
CA LEU A 68 47.20 -17.45 -4.13
C LEU A 68 47.19 -18.48 -3.00
N PRO A 69 48.03 -18.33 -1.96
CA PRO A 69 47.92 -19.13 -0.75
C PRO A 69 46.51 -19.09 -0.17
N ALA A 70 46.03 -20.22 0.37
CA ALA A 70 44.70 -20.31 0.97
C ALA A 70 44.49 -19.31 2.12
N GLU A 71 45.52 -19.09 2.94
CA GLU A 71 45.50 -18.10 4.02
C GLU A 71 45.35 -16.66 3.50
N LEU A 72 45.97 -16.33 2.38
CA LEU A 72 45.84 -15.02 1.74
C LEU A 72 44.43 -14.80 1.20
N ILE A 73 43.83 -15.85 0.62
CA ILE A 73 42.42 -15.83 0.18
C ILE A 73 41.51 -15.59 1.38
N ALA A 74 41.70 -16.31 2.49
CA ALA A 74 40.89 -16.14 3.71
C ALA A 74 40.99 -14.72 4.29
N VAL A 75 42.18 -14.10 4.27
CA VAL A 75 42.36 -12.70 4.69
C VAL A 75 41.61 -11.72 3.78
N ILE A 76 41.65 -11.93 2.46
CA ILE A 76 40.91 -11.11 1.50
C ILE A 76 39.40 -11.23 1.74
N GLU A 77 38.90 -12.45 1.93
CA GLU A 77 37.48 -12.72 2.19
C GLU A 77 37.03 -12.11 3.51
N ALA A 78 37.79 -12.29 4.59
CA ALA A 78 37.49 -11.70 5.90
C ALA A 78 37.42 -10.16 5.86
N LEU A 79 38.35 -9.51 5.13
CA LEU A 79 38.32 -8.06 4.93
C LEU A 79 37.11 -7.63 4.09
N ALA A 80 36.76 -8.39 3.05
CA ALA A 80 35.63 -8.09 2.17
C ALA A 80 34.26 -8.20 2.85
N LEU A 81 34.16 -9.02 3.91
CA LEU A 81 32.93 -9.24 4.68
C LEU A 81 32.78 -8.30 5.90
N ARG A 82 33.74 -7.40 6.16
CA ARG A 82 33.72 -6.50 7.31
C ARG A 82 32.78 -5.30 7.09
N ARG A 83 32.09 -4.85 8.15
CA ARG A 83 31.34 -3.58 8.18
C ARG A 83 32.19 -2.44 8.79
N PRO A 84 32.16 -1.22 8.22
CA PRO A 84 31.53 -0.84 6.93
C PRO A 84 32.26 -1.47 5.74
N ALA A 85 31.55 -1.71 4.63
CA ALA A 85 32.07 -2.40 3.45
C ALA A 85 33.31 -1.68 2.88
N PRO A 86 34.51 -2.29 2.94
CA PRO A 86 35.71 -1.63 2.43
C PRO A 86 35.75 -1.67 0.90
N THR A 87 36.33 -0.64 0.30
CA THR A 87 36.54 -0.62 -1.15
C THR A 87 37.56 -1.69 -1.56
N THR A 88 37.44 -2.23 -2.78
CA THR A 88 38.40 -3.22 -3.31
C THR A 88 39.83 -2.69 -3.31
N ARG A 89 40.01 -1.37 -3.51
CA ARG A 89 41.31 -0.70 -3.45
C ARG A 89 41.89 -0.69 -2.03
N PHE A 90 41.05 -0.48 -1.01
CA PHE A 90 41.47 -0.56 0.38
C PHE A 90 41.93 -1.97 0.74
N ILE A 91 41.16 -2.99 0.37
CA ILE A 91 41.49 -4.40 0.62
C ILE A 91 42.80 -4.76 -0.07
N HIS A 92 42.98 -4.38 -1.34
CA HIS A 92 44.22 -4.62 -2.07
C HIS A 92 45.44 -3.99 -1.39
N ARG A 93 45.37 -2.71 -1.01
CA ARG A 93 46.46 -2.04 -0.29
C ARG A 93 46.79 -2.75 1.02
N ARG A 94 45.77 -3.04 1.83
CA ARG A 94 45.96 -3.66 3.15
C ARG A 94 46.58 -5.06 3.04
N VAL A 95 46.20 -5.82 2.02
CA VAL A 95 46.71 -7.16 1.78
C VAL A 95 48.16 -7.12 1.25
N CYS A 96 48.51 -6.14 0.42
CA CYS A 96 49.89 -5.91 0.00
C CYS A 96 50.80 -5.51 1.18
N ASP A 97 50.29 -4.73 2.14
CA ASP A 97 51.05 -4.37 3.34
C ASP A 97 51.34 -5.60 4.23
N LEU A 98 50.37 -6.51 4.34
CA LEU A 98 50.47 -7.72 5.18
C LEU A 98 51.23 -8.88 4.53
N ALA A 99 51.36 -8.89 3.20
CA ALA A 99 51.96 -10.00 2.47
C ALA A 99 53.45 -10.22 2.82
N PRO A 100 54.33 -9.19 2.88
CA PRO A 100 55.72 -9.35 3.27
C PRO A 100 55.90 -9.85 4.70
N GLU A 101 55.09 -9.37 5.65
CA GLU A 101 55.12 -9.78 7.06
C GLU A 101 54.83 -11.27 7.26
N ARG A 102 54.10 -11.88 6.32
CA ARG A 102 53.71 -13.30 6.34
C ARG A 102 54.44 -14.16 5.29
N GLY A 103 55.44 -13.60 4.61
CA GLY A 103 56.23 -14.31 3.60
C GLY A 103 55.47 -14.63 2.30
N TRP A 104 54.38 -13.92 2.00
CA TRP A 104 53.62 -14.07 0.76
C TRP A 104 54.05 -13.07 -0.31
N ALA A 105 53.94 -13.49 -1.58
CA ALA A 105 54.06 -12.55 -2.68
C ALA A 105 52.85 -11.58 -2.70
N PRO A 106 53.05 -10.27 -2.85
CA PRO A 106 51.96 -9.30 -2.93
C PRO A 106 51.00 -9.63 -4.10
N PRO A 107 49.69 -9.78 -3.85
CA PRO A 107 48.74 -10.11 -4.91
C PRO A 107 48.46 -8.92 -5.82
N SER A 108 48.14 -9.21 -7.08
CA SER A 108 47.65 -8.17 -8.01
C SER A 108 46.24 -7.72 -7.64
N TYR A 109 45.90 -6.48 -8.02
CA TYR A 109 44.53 -5.95 -7.85
C TYR A 109 43.47 -6.85 -8.52
N SER A 110 43.78 -7.39 -9.71
CA SER A 110 42.90 -8.32 -10.43
C SER A 110 42.66 -9.61 -9.67
N SER A 111 43.68 -10.14 -8.98
CA SER A 111 43.55 -11.35 -8.17
C SER A 111 42.68 -11.10 -6.94
N VAL A 112 42.89 -9.99 -6.24
CA VAL A 112 42.03 -9.57 -5.10
C VAL A 112 40.58 -9.36 -5.55
N ARG A 113 40.36 -8.64 -6.65
CA ARG A 113 39.02 -8.44 -7.22
C ARG A 113 38.36 -9.77 -7.60
N SER A 114 39.11 -10.71 -8.17
CA SER A 114 38.59 -12.03 -8.54
C SER A 114 38.22 -12.86 -7.31
N VAL A 115 38.98 -12.78 -6.21
CA VAL A 115 38.63 -13.44 -4.94
C VAL A 115 37.34 -12.85 -4.39
N ILE A 116 37.24 -11.52 -4.30
CA ILE A 116 36.04 -10.82 -3.82
C ILE A 116 34.81 -11.16 -4.68
N ALA A 117 34.96 -11.19 -6.00
CA ALA A 117 33.87 -11.50 -6.92
C ALA A 117 33.42 -12.96 -6.83
N ALA A 118 34.25 -13.85 -6.28
CA ALA A 118 33.94 -15.25 -6.10
C ALA A 118 33.42 -15.61 -4.71
N ILE A 119 33.32 -14.63 -3.80
CA ILE A 119 32.60 -14.79 -2.53
C ILE A 119 31.13 -15.03 -2.86
N ASP A 120 30.51 -15.98 -2.15
CA ASP A 120 29.08 -16.25 -2.28
C ASP A 120 28.26 -14.94 -2.13
N PRO A 121 27.43 -14.58 -3.12
CA PRO A 121 26.64 -13.35 -3.06
C PRO A 121 25.70 -13.28 -1.85
N GLY A 122 25.20 -14.43 -1.40
CA GLY A 122 24.40 -14.57 -0.20
C GLY A 122 25.20 -14.25 1.06
N LEU A 123 26.34 -14.91 1.26
CA LEU A 123 27.26 -14.64 2.38
C LEU A 123 27.65 -13.16 2.47
N ARG A 124 27.96 -12.54 1.32
CA ARG A 124 28.29 -11.13 1.26
C ARG A 124 27.11 -10.22 1.64
N THR A 125 25.91 -10.56 1.20
CA THR A 125 24.69 -9.82 1.55
C THR A 125 24.39 -9.94 3.05
N LEU A 126 24.51 -11.14 3.61
CA LEU A 126 24.34 -11.38 5.04
C LEU A 126 25.36 -10.56 5.86
N ALA A 127 26.63 -10.63 5.47
CA ALA A 127 27.70 -9.96 6.18
C ALA A 127 27.62 -8.43 6.10
N LEU A 128 27.22 -7.85 4.96
CA LEU A 128 27.24 -6.40 4.76
C LEU A 128 25.89 -5.71 5.01
N GLU A 129 24.78 -6.39 4.72
CA GLU A 129 23.43 -5.80 4.69
C GLU A 129 22.49 -6.44 5.73
N GLY A 130 22.78 -7.67 6.17
CA GLY A 130 22.14 -8.34 7.31
C GLY A 130 21.08 -9.35 6.91
N ASP A 131 20.49 -10.01 7.91
CA ASP A 131 19.54 -11.11 7.73
C ASP A 131 18.32 -10.71 6.90
N THR A 132 17.74 -9.53 7.10
CA THR A 132 16.58 -9.08 6.31
C THR A 132 16.90 -8.98 4.82
N ALA A 133 18.01 -8.32 4.47
CA ALA A 133 18.43 -8.15 3.08
C ALA A 133 18.82 -9.47 2.41
N TYR A 134 19.32 -10.44 3.20
CA TYR A 134 19.59 -11.79 2.74
C TYR A 134 18.30 -12.55 2.45
N ARG A 135 17.35 -12.55 3.39
CA ARG A 135 16.05 -13.21 3.24
C ARG A 135 15.32 -12.72 1.99
N ASP A 136 15.26 -11.41 1.78
CA ASP A 136 14.57 -10.82 0.63
C ASP A 136 15.17 -11.22 -0.72
N ARG A 137 16.48 -11.45 -0.80
CA ARG A 137 17.20 -11.74 -2.06
C ARG A 137 17.43 -13.23 -2.34
N TYR A 138 17.67 -14.03 -1.30
CA TYR A 138 18.21 -15.39 -1.47
C TYR A 138 17.33 -16.49 -0.86
N GLU A 139 16.40 -16.16 0.04
CA GLU A 139 15.46 -17.18 0.51
C GLU A 139 14.41 -17.49 -0.55
N LEU A 140 14.25 -18.79 -0.85
CA LEU A 140 13.23 -19.26 -1.76
C LEU A 140 11.85 -19.11 -1.11
N VAL A 141 11.14 -18.03 -1.43
CA VAL A 141 9.77 -17.83 -0.96
C VAL A 141 8.84 -18.73 -1.79
N HIS A 142 8.25 -19.75 -1.17
CA HIS A 142 7.12 -20.47 -1.74
C HIS A 142 5.91 -19.52 -1.79
N ARG A 143 5.74 -18.84 -2.94
CA ARG A 143 4.61 -17.95 -3.20
C ARG A 143 3.35 -18.81 -3.36
N ARG A 144 2.67 -19.12 -2.25
CA ARG A 144 1.30 -19.62 -2.33
C ARG A 144 0.49 -18.63 -3.14
N SER A 145 -0.09 -19.11 -4.23
CA SER A 145 -1.05 -18.37 -5.01
C SER A 145 -2.36 -19.12 -4.92
N ALA A 146 -3.44 -18.38 -4.68
CA ALA A 146 -4.78 -18.86 -4.87
C ALA A 146 -4.91 -19.44 -6.28
N VAL A 147 -5.64 -20.54 -6.39
CA VAL A 147 -5.89 -21.26 -7.64
C VAL A 147 -7.21 -20.85 -8.28
N ARG A 148 -8.07 -20.12 -7.55
CA ARG A 148 -9.34 -19.59 -8.05
C ARG A 148 -9.71 -18.22 -7.45
N PRO A 149 -10.62 -17.48 -8.10
CA PRO A 149 -11.14 -16.22 -7.57
C PRO A 149 -11.75 -16.38 -6.17
N ASN A 150 -11.57 -15.38 -5.31
CA ASN A 150 -12.06 -15.30 -3.93
C ASN A 150 -11.60 -16.42 -2.99
N GLU A 151 -10.61 -17.24 -3.36
CA GLU A 151 -10.02 -18.17 -2.40
C GLU A 151 -9.26 -17.40 -1.31
N GLN A 152 -8.45 -16.42 -1.71
CA GLN A 152 -7.71 -15.59 -0.78
C GLN A 152 -7.72 -14.14 -1.23
N TRP A 153 -8.07 -13.25 -0.30
CA TRP A 153 -7.89 -11.81 -0.45
C TRP A 153 -6.74 -11.33 0.44
N GLN A 154 -5.90 -10.45 -0.07
CA GLN A 154 -4.86 -9.77 0.69
C GLN A 154 -5.33 -8.37 1.05
N ALA A 155 -5.27 -7.99 2.33
CA ALA A 155 -5.60 -6.66 2.80
C ALA A 155 -4.36 -5.97 3.37
N ASP A 156 -4.20 -4.70 3.03
CA ASP A 156 -3.07 -3.90 3.47
C ASP A 156 -3.39 -2.39 3.43
N HIS A 157 -2.49 -1.58 3.96
CA HIS A 157 -2.55 -0.12 3.97
C HIS A 157 -1.22 0.48 3.54
N THR A 158 -1.25 1.54 2.73
CA THR A 158 -0.07 2.37 2.47
C THR A 158 -0.37 3.85 2.64
N LEU A 159 0.62 4.59 3.14
CA LEU A 159 0.58 6.05 3.11
C LEU A 159 0.91 6.50 1.69
N LEU A 160 0.04 7.29 1.07
CA LEU A 160 0.27 7.75 -0.30
C LEU A 160 1.30 8.88 -0.35
N ASP A 161 2.11 8.88 -1.40
CA ASP A 161 3.09 9.93 -1.71
C ASP A 161 2.43 11.11 -2.45
N VAL A 162 1.31 11.58 -1.92
CA VAL A 162 0.55 12.74 -2.41
C VAL A 162 -0.02 13.52 -1.22
N ALA A 163 0.03 14.85 -1.29
CA ALA A 163 -0.65 15.74 -0.36
C ALA A 163 -2.00 16.18 -0.95
N ILE A 164 -3.05 16.07 -0.14
CA ILE A 164 -4.39 16.56 -0.45
C ILE A 164 -4.79 17.65 0.56
N LEU A 165 -5.86 18.38 0.30
CA LEU A 165 -6.43 19.35 1.21
C LEU A 165 -7.50 18.69 2.10
N ASP A 166 -7.35 18.83 3.42
CA ASP A 166 -8.39 18.44 4.38
C ASP A 166 -9.59 19.41 4.31
N ASN A 167 -10.66 19.11 5.07
CA ASN A 167 -11.85 19.97 5.13
C ASN A 167 -11.60 21.40 5.67
N ARG A 168 -10.41 21.66 6.21
CA ARG A 168 -9.97 22.97 6.71
C ARG A 168 -8.97 23.64 5.74
N GLY A 169 -8.73 23.06 4.57
CA GLY A 169 -7.78 23.55 3.58
C GLY A 169 -6.31 23.31 3.95
N ARG A 170 -6.03 22.40 4.88
CA ARG A 170 -4.66 22.07 5.29
C ARG A 170 -4.12 20.88 4.49
N PRO A 171 -2.87 20.93 4.02
CA PRO A 171 -2.21 19.78 3.39
C PRO A 171 -2.11 18.59 4.34
N VAL A 172 -2.59 17.42 3.91
CA VAL A 172 -2.47 16.15 4.62
C VAL A 172 -2.13 15.03 3.65
N ARG A 173 -1.40 14.02 4.11
CA ARG A 173 -1.15 12.81 3.32
C ARG A 173 -2.23 11.76 3.62
N PRO A 174 -2.96 11.25 2.61
CA PRO A 174 -3.97 10.23 2.82
C PRO A 174 -3.35 8.83 2.84
N TRP A 175 -4.03 7.92 3.52
CA TRP A 175 -3.79 6.48 3.47
C TRP A 175 -4.73 5.82 2.47
N LEU A 176 -4.25 4.73 1.87
CA LEU A 176 -5.02 3.86 0.98
C LEU A 176 -5.03 2.44 1.55
N SER A 177 -6.20 1.99 1.98
CA SER A 177 -6.46 0.58 2.30
C SER A 177 -6.95 -0.14 1.06
N VAL A 178 -6.39 -1.31 0.75
CA VAL A 178 -6.78 -2.10 -0.43
C VAL A 178 -7.01 -3.54 -0.01
N ILE A 179 -8.01 -4.15 -0.63
CA ILE A 179 -8.26 -5.59 -0.58
C ILE A 179 -8.10 -6.13 -2.00
N LEU A 180 -7.10 -6.97 -2.20
CA LEU A 180 -6.70 -7.52 -3.49
C LEU A 180 -7.04 -9.01 -3.57
N ASP A 181 -7.70 -9.43 -4.64
CA ASP A 181 -7.89 -10.85 -4.94
C ASP A 181 -6.55 -11.49 -5.41
N ASP A 182 -6.08 -12.49 -4.66
CA ASP A 182 -4.75 -13.08 -4.85
C ASP A 182 -4.59 -13.80 -6.20
N TYR A 183 -5.67 -14.44 -6.68
CA TYR A 183 -5.69 -15.20 -7.92
C TYR A 183 -5.73 -14.30 -9.16
N SER A 184 -6.71 -13.39 -9.21
CA SER A 184 -6.97 -12.53 -10.38
C SER A 184 -6.10 -11.28 -10.42
N ARG A 185 -5.57 -10.85 -9.27
CA ARG A 185 -4.97 -9.53 -9.05
C ARG A 185 -5.96 -8.38 -9.17
N ALA A 186 -7.26 -8.65 -9.21
CA ALA A 186 -8.25 -7.59 -9.22
C ALA A 186 -8.42 -7.02 -7.81
N VAL A 187 -8.50 -5.70 -7.71
CA VAL A 187 -8.88 -5.04 -6.44
C VAL A 187 -10.34 -5.36 -6.16
N ALA A 188 -10.62 -5.96 -5.00
CA ALA A 188 -11.98 -6.27 -4.57
C ALA A 188 -12.68 -5.05 -3.98
N GLY A 189 -11.95 -4.30 -3.14
CA GLY A 189 -12.42 -3.07 -2.49
C GLY A 189 -11.22 -2.25 -2.02
N TYR A 190 -11.45 -0.96 -1.80
CA TYR A 190 -10.44 -0.06 -1.25
C TYR A 190 -11.10 1.05 -0.41
N THR A 191 -10.31 1.80 0.34
CA THR A 191 -10.78 3.00 1.05
C THR A 191 -9.62 3.98 1.15
N VAL A 192 -9.87 5.24 0.74
CA VAL A 192 -8.93 6.35 0.92
C VAL A 192 -9.40 7.18 2.11
N PHE A 193 -8.49 7.49 3.04
CA PHE A 193 -8.84 8.22 4.26
C PHE A 193 -7.67 9.05 4.79
N THR A 194 -7.97 9.96 5.71
CA THR A 194 -6.98 10.78 6.42
C THR A 194 -6.90 10.37 7.88
N GLY A 195 -5.71 10.44 8.47
CA GLY A 195 -5.46 9.97 9.85
C GLY A 195 -4.76 8.63 9.87
N ALA A 196 -4.44 8.11 11.05
CA ALA A 196 -3.80 6.81 11.17
C ALA A 196 -4.74 5.68 10.70
N PRO A 197 -4.22 4.63 10.04
CA PRO A 197 -4.97 3.41 9.77
C PRO A 197 -5.62 2.88 11.06
N ASN A 198 -6.82 2.34 10.88
CA ASN A 198 -7.57 1.71 11.95
C ASN A 198 -8.53 0.66 11.37
N ALA A 199 -9.04 -0.19 12.25
CA ALA A 199 -9.94 -1.28 11.89
C ALA A 199 -11.18 -0.87 11.13
N GLU A 200 -11.69 0.34 11.38
CA GLU A 200 -12.90 0.82 10.73
C GLU A 200 -12.67 1.07 9.24
N GLN A 201 -11.48 1.55 8.85
CA GLN A 201 -11.15 1.79 7.43
C GLN A 201 -11.02 0.49 6.65
N THR A 202 -10.39 -0.52 7.26
CA THR A 202 -10.38 -1.88 6.73
C THR A 202 -11.79 -2.42 6.55
N ALA A 203 -12.62 -2.27 7.58
CA ALA A 203 -13.98 -2.78 7.59
C ALA A 203 -14.80 -2.17 6.45
N LEU A 204 -14.61 -0.88 6.16
CA LEU A 204 -15.23 -0.20 5.01
C LEU A 204 -14.71 -0.72 3.66
N ALA A 205 -13.41 -0.99 3.54
CA ALA A 205 -12.85 -1.60 2.35
C ALA A 205 -13.42 -3.01 2.12
N LEU A 206 -13.56 -3.82 3.18
CA LEU A 206 -14.15 -5.16 3.12
C LEU A 206 -15.64 -5.11 2.79
N HIS A 207 -16.38 -4.18 3.40
CA HIS A 207 -17.78 -3.96 3.10
C HIS A 207 -17.98 -3.63 1.60
N GLN A 208 -17.16 -2.75 1.03
CA GLN A 208 -17.18 -2.49 -0.42
C GLN A 208 -16.79 -3.75 -1.21
N ALA A 209 -15.76 -4.46 -0.76
CA ALA A 209 -15.24 -5.63 -1.45
C ALA A 209 -16.27 -6.74 -1.64
N VAL A 210 -17.12 -6.97 -0.64
CA VAL A 210 -18.13 -8.04 -0.69
C VAL A 210 -19.34 -7.67 -1.56
N ARG A 211 -19.73 -6.40 -1.61
CA ARG A 211 -20.94 -5.99 -2.36
C ARG A 211 -20.72 -6.01 -3.87
N ALA A 212 -21.80 -6.17 -4.61
CA ALA A 212 -21.82 -5.91 -6.05
C ALA A 212 -21.54 -4.44 -6.31
N LYS A 213 -20.68 -4.14 -7.29
CA LYS A 213 -20.33 -2.77 -7.65
C LYS A 213 -21.33 -2.29 -8.71
N PRO A 214 -21.70 -1.00 -8.70
CA PRO A 214 -22.62 -0.45 -9.69
C PRO A 214 -22.03 -0.49 -11.10
N ASP A 215 -20.71 -0.38 -11.22
CA ASP A 215 -20.02 -0.47 -12.51
C ASP A 215 -19.68 -1.94 -12.84
N PRO A 216 -20.22 -2.53 -13.92
CA PRO A 216 -19.95 -3.92 -14.29
C PRO A 216 -18.49 -4.19 -14.69
N ARG A 217 -17.71 -3.14 -15.01
CA ARG A 217 -16.27 -3.26 -15.27
C ARG A 217 -15.46 -3.57 -14.00
N TRP A 218 -16.08 -3.44 -12.82
CA TRP A 218 -15.52 -3.87 -11.55
C TRP A 218 -16.27 -5.11 -11.04
N PRO A 219 -15.96 -6.31 -11.58
CA PRO A 219 -16.80 -7.50 -11.37
C PRO A 219 -16.62 -8.15 -10.00
N VAL A 220 -15.52 -7.87 -9.31
CA VAL A 220 -15.14 -8.54 -8.06
C VAL A 220 -16.19 -8.31 -6.99
N GLN A 221 -16.73 -9.37 -6.39
CA GLN A 221 -17.75 -9.33 -5.34
C GLN A 221 -17.80 -10.65 -4.57
N GLY A 222 -18.61 -10.71 -3.51
CA GLY A 222 -18.80 -11.89 -2.68
C GLY A 222 -17.78 -12.01 -1.55
N LEU A 223 -17.83 -13.12 -0.82
CA LEU A 223 -17.02 -13.40 0.36
C LEU A 223 -15.78 -14.22 -0.04
N PRO A 224 -14.59 -13.88 0.46
CA PRO A 224 -13.43 -14.73 0.31
C PRO A 224 -13.47 -15.92 1.27
N GLU A 225 -12.68 -16.96 1.01
CA GLU A 225 -12.47 -18.04 2.00
C GLU A 225 -11.43 -17.65 3.05
N VAL A 226 -10.39 -16.95 2.61
CA VAL A 226 -9.32 -16.43 3.46
C VAL A 226 -9.17 -14.93 3.26
N LEU A 227 -9.21 -14.18 4.35
CA LEU A 227 -8.73 -12.80 4.39
C LEU A 227 -7.34 -12.81 5.03
N TYR A 228 -6.32 -12.54 4.22
CA TYR A 228 -4.94 -12.46 4.65
C TYR A 228 -4.56 -11.01 4.93
N SER A 229 -4.15 -10.73 6.16
CA SER A 229 -3.78 -9.38 6.58
C SER A 229 -2.53 -9.41 7.48
N ASP A 230 -2.03 -8.25 7.87
CA ASP A 230 -0.96 -8.16 8.86
C ASP A 230 -1.48 -8.15 10.30
N HIS A 231 -0.54 -8.28 11.25
CA HIS A 231 -0.80 -8.24 12.69
C HIS A 231 -0.96 -6.80 13.22
N GLY A 232 -1.20 -5.80 12.37
CA GLY A 232 -1.52 -4.46 12.82
C GLY A 232 -2.71 -4.51 13.79
N ALA A 233 -2.68 -3.65 14.83
CA ALA A 233 -3.79 -3.49 15.78
C ALA A 233 -5.13 -3.17 15.09
N ASP A 234 -5.07 -2.79 13.81
CA ASP A 234 -6.19 -2.46 12.94
C ASP A 234 -6.98 -3.71 12.47
N PHE A 235 -6.36 -4.90 12.40
CA PHE A 235 -7.07 -6.11 11.98
C PHE A 235 -7.45 -7.05 13.15
N THR A 236 -7.18 -6.65 14.39
CA THR A 236 -7.53 -7.40 15.61
C THR A 236 -8.77 -6.85 16.31
N SER A 237 -9.59 -6.07 15.60
CA SER A 237 -10.83 -5.57 16.19
C SER A 237 -11.84 -6.69 16.38
N THR A 238 -12.45 -6.76 17.57
CA THR A 238 -13.52 -7.71 17.89
C THR A 238 -14.69 -7.66 16.89
N ARG A 239 -14.90 -6.51 16.25
CA ARG A 239 -15.94 -6.33 15.22
C ARG A 239 -15.59 -7.09 13.94
N LEU A 240 -14.36 -6.93 13.44
CA LEU A 240 -13.91 -7.61 12.23
C LEU A 240 -13.90 -9.13 12.44
N ASP A 241 -13.37 -9.59 13.58
CA ASP A 241 -13.36 -11.01 13.94
C ASP A 241 -14.76 -11.60 13.94
N ARG A 242 -15.73 -10.90 14.57
CA ARG A 242 -17.12 -11.36 14.63
C ARG A 242 -17.75 -11.45 13.25
N VAL A 243 -17.56 -10.45 12.40
CA VAL A 243 -18.09 -10.48 11.02
C VAL A 243 -17.44 -11.60 10.22
N CYS A 244 -16.13 -11.79 10.34
CA CYS A 244 -15.44 -12.90 9.68
C CYS A 244 -15.98 -14.25 10.16
N LEU A 245 -16.24 -14.42 11.45
CA LEU A 245 -16.83 -15.65 11.99
C LEU A 245 -18.26 -15.87 11.45
N ASP A 246 -19.13 -14.88 11.53
CA ASP A 246 -20.54 -14.97 11.12
C ASP A 246 -20.65 -15.24 9.61
N THR A 247 -19.79 -14.60 8.81
CA THR A 247 -19.72 -14.79 7.34
C THR A 247 -18.83 -15.96 6.91
N HIS A 248 -18.27 -16.71 7.86
CA HIS A 248 -17.39 -17.85 7.62
C HIS A 248 -16.18 -17.49 6.73
N ILE A 249 -15.60 -16.32 6.91
CA ILE A 249 -14.30 -15.91 6.35
C ILE A 249 -13.21 -16.31 7.36
N ARG A 250 -12.18 -16.99 6.90
CA ARG A 250 -11.02 -17.30 7.74
C ARG A 250 -10.04 -16.12 7.72
N LEU A 251 -9.95 -15.40 8.84
CA LEU A 251 -8.94 -14.35 9.01
C LEU A 251 -7.58 -14.99 9.33
N ILE A 252 -6.56 -14.70 8.53
CA ILE A 252 -5.19 -15.14 8.74
C ILE A 252 -4.28 -13.91 8.80
N HIS A 253 -3.50 -13.82 9.87
CA HIS A 253 -2.50 -12.77 10.01
C HIS A 253 -1.10 -13.28 9.65
N SER A 254 -0.32 -12.44 8.95
CA SER A 254 1.10 -12.70 8.71
C SER A 254 1.87 -12.65 10.03
N ARG A 255 2.79 -13.61 10.26
CA ARG A 255 3.68 -13.56 11.44
C ARG A 255 4.51 -12.27 11.44
N VAL A 256 4.65 -11.65 12.61
CA VAL A 256 5.45 -10.43 12.79
C VAL A 256 6.89 -10.68 12.30
N GLY A 257 7.39 -9.83 11.40
CA GLY A 257 8.78 -9.89 10.92
C GLY A 257 9.08 -10.94 9.83
N VAL A 258 8.04 -11.54 9.23
CA VAL A 258 8.17 -12.45 8.09
C VAL A 258 7.35 -11.93 6.90
N PRO A 259 7.96 -11.26 5.91
CA PRO A 259 7.27 -10.63 4.76
C PRO A 259 6.75 -11.64 3.72
N GLN A 260 6.52 -12.90 4.12
CA GLN A 260 6.17 -13.97 3.20
C GLN A 260 4.66 -13.90 2.89
N GLY A 261 4.31 -13.39 1.71
CA GLY A 261 2.97 -13.48 1.13
C GLY A 261 2.36 -12.18 0.58
N ARG A 262 2.90 -11.00 0.96
CA ARG A 262 2.32 -9.67 0.63
C ARG A 262 2.87 -9.02 -0.65
N GLY A 263 3.84 -9.65 -1.32
CA GLY A 263 4.48 -9.07 -2.50
C GLY A 263 3.53 -8.74 -3.67
N LYS A 264 2.29 -9.24 -3.66
CA LYS A 264 1.28 -8.93 -4.69
C LYS A 264 0.60 -7.58 -4.43
N ILE A 265 0.16 -7.33 -3.19
CA ILE A 265 -0.44 -6.05 -2.80
C ILE A 265 0.61 -4.94 -2.73
N GLU A 266 1.84 -5.25 -2.27
CA GLU A 266 2.97 -4.31 -2.31
C GLU A 266 3.31 -3.89 -3.74
N ARG A 267 3.30 -4.83 -4.69
CA ARG A 267 3.50 -4.50 -6.11
C ARG A 267 2.39 -3.60 -6.63
N PHE A 268 1.14 -3.87 -6.25
CA PHE A 268 0.01 -3.02 -6.63
C PHE A 268 0.19 -1.58 -6.11
N TYR A 269 0.62 -1.40 -4.86
CA TYR A 269 0.95 -0.07 -4.34
C TYR A 269 2.07 0.60 -5.12
N GLY A 270 3.12 -0.15 -5.46
CA GLY A 270 4.18 0.35 -6.35
C GLY A 270 3.64 0.82 -7.71
N THR A 271 2.64 0.11 -8.26
CA THR A 271 1.95 0.52 -9.49
C THR A 271 1.20 1.84 -9.31
N ILE A 272 0.43 2.02 -8.23
CA ILE A 272 -0.26 3.28 -7.95
C ILE A 272 0.74 4.44 -7.78
N THR A 273 1.81 4.22 -7.03
CA THR A 273 2.86 5.23 -6.79
C THR A 273 3.57 5.64 -8.09
N THR A 274 3.72 4.72 -9.04
CA THR A 274 4.43 4.98 -10.29
C THR A 274 3.53 5.53 -11.39
N GLU A 275 2.28 5.07 -11.48
CA GLU A 275 1.40 5.34 -12.62
C GLU A 275 0.32 6.37 -12.34
N VAL A 276 -0.09 6.59 -11.08
CA VAL A 276 -1.19 7.50 -10.74
C VAL A 276 -0.65 8.76 -10.08
N LEU A 277 0.06 8.59 -8.96
CA LEU A 277 0.45 9.71 -8.10
C LEU A 277 1.29 10.78 -8.82
N PRO A 278 2.22 10.47 -9.75
CA PRO A 278 3.04 11.48 -10.42
C PRO A 278 2.25 12.47 -11.27
N HIS A 279 1.03 12.12 -11.67
CA HIS A 279 0.15 12.99 -12.46
C HIS A 279 -0.73 13.90 -11.60
N LEU A 280 -0.70 13.74 -10.26
CA LEU A 280 -1.58 14.48 -9.35
C LEU A 280 -0.90 15.74 -8.79
N PRO A 281 -1.64 16.84 -8.60
CA PRO A 281 -1.13 17.98 -7.85
C PRO A 281 -0.91 17.58 -6.39
N GLY A 282 0.19 18.04 -5.79
CA GLY A 282 0.59 17.62 -4.44
C GLY A 282 1.43 16.34 -4.39
N HIS A 283 1.84 15.76 -5.53
CA HIS A 283 2.73 14.59 -5.55
C HIS A 283 4.05 14.85 -4.80
N ILE A 284 4.51 13.84 -4.06
CA ILE A 284 5.71 13.87 -3.22
C ILE A 284 6.71 12.86 -3.77
N PRO A 285 7.68 13.26 -4.61
CA PRO A 285 8.69 12.34 -5.13
C PRO A 285 9.57 11.76 -4.03
N HIS A 286 10.11 10.57 -4.28
CA HIS A 286 11.09 9.97 -3.40
C HIS A 286 12.32 10.88 -3.24
N GLY A 287 12.81 11.05 -2.01
CA GLY A 287 13.99 11.86 -1.71
C GLY A 287 13.74 13.36 -1.46
N THR A 288 12.50 13.86 -1.53
CA THR A 288 12.18 15.27 -1.22
C THR A 288 11.92 15.54 0.26
N GLY A 289 12.14 14.53 1.13
CA GLY A 289 11.91 14.65 2.57
C GLY A 289 10.44 14.91 2.95
N GLY A 290 9.48 14.59 2.05
CA GLY A 290 8.05 14.81 2.28
C GLY A 290 7.51 16.11 1.68
N THR A 291 8.30 16.83 0.88
CA THR A 291 7.87 18.09 0.25
C THR A 291 7.18 17.82 -1.10
N PRO A 292 5.94 18.32 -1.32
CA PRO A 292 5.26 18.21 -2.60
C PRO A 292 5.92 19.02 -3.72
N THR A 293 5.91 18.51 -4.96
CA THR A 293 6.45 19.24 -6.14
C THR A 293 5.52 20.34 -6.63
N SER A 294 4.22 20.20 -6.37
CA SER A 294 3.18 21.16 -6.72
C SER A 294 2.27 21.40 -5.51
N PRO A 295 1.61 22.56 -5.41
CA PRO A 295 0.71 22.82 -4.29
C PRO A 295 -0.46 21.80 -4.29
N PRO A 296 -0.82 21.25 -3.12
CA PRO A 296 -1.95 20.33 -3.01
C PRO A 296 -3.25 21.05 -3.36
N ALA A 297 -4.04 20.45 -4.24
CA ALA A 297 -5.30 21.03 -4.73
C ALA A 297 -6.48 20.05 -4.64
N LEU A 298 -6.21 18.75 -4.51
CA LEU A 298 -7.26 17.72 -4.46
C LEU A 298 -7.88 17.62 -3.07
N SER A 299 -9.18 17.39 -3.02
CA SER A 299 -9.87 16.88 -1.83
C SER A 299 -9.73 15.36 -1.73
N LEU A 300 -10.08 14.80 -0.56
CA LEU A 300 -10.12 13.35 -0.36
C LEU A 300 -11.05 12.65 -1.36
N GLU A 301 -12.21 13.25 -1.61
CA GLU A 301 -13.21 12.73 -2.54
C GLU A 301 -12.73 12.78 -4.00
N GLN A 302 -12.06 13.85 -4.40
CA GLN A 302 -11.48 13.95 -5.74
C GLN A 302 -10.38 12.90 -5.93
N LEU A 303 -9.58 12.64 -4.89
CA LEU A 303 -8.59 11.56 -4.93
C LEU A 303 -9.27 10.19 -5.03
N ASP A 304 -10.31 9.94 -4.25
CA ASP A 304 -11.11 8.70 -4.31
C ASP A 304 -11.66 8.44 -5.71
N ALA A 305 -12.25 9.46 -6.35
CA ALA A 305 -12.75 9.38 -7.73
C ALA A 305 -11.63 9.09 -8.75
N VAL A 306 -10.44 9.66 -8.57
CA VAL A 306 -9.29 9.36 -9.45
C VAL A 306 -8.82 7.92 -9.29
N VAL A 307 -8.70 7.43 -8.05
CA VAL A 307 -8.32 6.04 -7.77
C VAL A 307 -9.36 5.09 -8.35
N GLN A 308 -10.66 5.36 -8.15
CA GLN A 308 -11.73 4.55 -8.70
C GLN A 308 -11.66 4.46 -10.22
N ARG A 309 -11.52 5.61 -10.89
CA ARG A 309 -11.43 5.68 -12.35
C ARG A 309 -10.24 4.89 -12.87
N TYR A 310 -9.06 5.08 -12.29
CA TYR A 310 -7.87 4.31 -12.67
C TYR A 310 -8.06 2.80 -12.48
N LEU A 311 -8.69 2.38 -11.38
CA LEU A 311 -8.96 0.97 -11.14
C LEU A 311 -9.84 0.36 -12.24
N ILE A 312 -10.93 1.05 -12.57
CA ILE A 312 -11.95 0.58 -13.51
C ILE A 312 -11.48 0.66 -14.97
N GLU A 313 -10.91 1.79 -15.37
CA GLU A 313 -10.59 2.09 -16.77
C GLU A 313 -9.25 1.51 -17.20
N ASP A 314 -8.26 1.50 -16.30
CA ASP A 314 -6.89 1.10 -16.62
C ASP A 314 -6.51 -0.24 -15.97
N TYR A 315 -6.50 -0.30 -14.63
CA TYR A 315 -5.88 -1.42 -13.91
C TYR A 315 -6.61 -2.75 -14.13
N HIS A 316 -7.93 -2.79 -13.98
CA HIS A 316 -8.73 -4.00 -14.14
C HIS A 316 -8.83 -4.48 -15.59
N ALA A 317 -8.72 -3.55 -16.56
CA ALA A 317 -8.83 -3.84 -17.98
C ALA A 317 -7.48 -4.21 -18.63
N ARG A 318 -6.36 -3.77 -18.06
CA ARG A 318 -5.02 -4.02 -18.60
C ARG A 318 -4.54 -5.45 -18.36
N VAL A 319 -3.99 -6.08 -19.40
CA VAL A 319 -3.36 -7.40 -19.31
C VAL A 319 -2.18 -7.36 -18.34
N HIS A 320 -2.26 -8.18 -17.29
CA HIS A 320 -1.23 -8.21 -16.25
C HIS A 320 -0.07 -9.14 -16.66
N SER A 321 1.17 -8.67 -16.51
CA SER A 321 2.38 -9.32 -17.06
C SER A 321 2.67 -10.71 -16.50
N GLU A 322 2.43 -10.94 -15.21
CA GLU A 322 2.66 -12.25 -14.56
C GLU A 322 1.57 -13.28 -14.90
N THR A 323 0.34 -12.83 -15.15
CA THR A 323 -0.85 -13.68 -15.26
C THR A 323 -1.30 -13.87 -16.71
N GLY A 324 -0.83 -13.02 -17.63
CA GLY A 324 -1.20 -13.02 -19.04
C GLY A 324 -2.65 -12.62 -19.33
N GLN A 325 -3.40 -12.16 -18.32
CA GLN A 325 -4.82 -11.83 -18.43
C GLN A 325 -5.12 -10.54 -17.68
N ALA A 326 -6.14 -9.81 -18.13
CA ALA A 326 -6.65 -8.64 -17.42
C ALA A 326 -7.28 -9.06 -16.08
N PRO A 327 -7.04 -8.35 -14.96
CA PRO A 327 -7.54 -8.74 -13.66
C PRO A 327 -9.06 -8.99 -13.61
N ALA A 328 -9.87 -8.11 -14.22
CA ALA A 328 -11.33 -8.31 -14.28
C ALA A 328 -11.70 -9.57 -15.07
N ALA A 329 -11.11 -9.77 -16.24
CA ALA A 329 -11.36 -10.94 -17.07
C ALA A 329 -10.96 -12.25 -16.38
N ARG A 330 -9.81 -12.23 -15.67
CA ARG A 330 -9.30 -13.38 -14.91
C ARG A 330 -10.19 -13.72 -13.72
N TRP A 331 -10.76 -12.71 -13.05
CA TRP A 331 -11.71 -12.91 -11.95
C TRP A 331 -13.04 -13.51 -12.44
N ILE A 332 -13.56 -13.02 -13.58
CA ILE A 332 -14.78 -13.55 -14.20
C ILE A 332 -14.56 -15.00 -14.65
N GLY A 333 -13.40 -15.27 -15.28
CA GLY A 333 -13.02 -16.61 -15.74
C GLY A 333 -14.07 -17.21 -16.69
N ALA A 334 -14.43 -18.47 -16.48
CA ALA A 334 -15.48 -19.15 -17.22
C ALA A 334 -16.91 -18.86 -16.71
N GLY A 335 -17.06 -17.89 -15.80
CA GLY A 335 -18.28 -17.66 -15.04
C GLY A 335 -18.35 -18.59 -13.82
N TRP A 336 -18.57 -17.99 -12.66
CA TRP A 336 -18.73 -18.69 -11.39
C TRP A 336 -19.63 -17.86 -10.47
N ILE A 337 -20.16 -18.46 -9.41
CA ILE A 337 -21.07 -17.80 -8.47
C ILE A 337 -20.31 -17.53 -7.16
N PRO A 338 -20.04 -16.25 -6.83
CA PRO A 338 -19.45 -15.89 -5.55
C PRO A 338 -20.34 -16.24 -4.38
N ARG A 339 -19.72 -16.70 -3.28
CA ARG A 339 -20.42 -16.81 -2.00
C ARG A 339 -20.86 -15.42 -1.56
N THR A 340 -22.11 -15.26 -1.14
CA THR A 340 -22.61 -13.99 -0.59
C THR A 340 -22.92 -14.16 0.90
N PRO A 341 -22.98 -13.07 1.68
CA PRO A 341 -23.55 -13.11 3.02
C PRO A 341 -24.95 -13.72 3.00
N ALA A 342 -25.32 -14.41 4.08
CA ALA A 342 -26.66 -15.01 4.19
C ALA A 342 -27.73 -13.93 4.31
N ARG A 343 -27.39 -12.82 4.99
CA ARG A 343 -28.21 -11.61 5.08
C ARG A 343 -27.39 -10.39 4.69
N GLY A 344 -28.04 -9.42 4.05
CA GLY A 344 -27.37 -8.19 3.64
C GLY A 344 -26.79 -7.41 4.82
N GLU A 345 -27.40 -7.58 6.01
CA GLU A 345 -27.01 -6.91 7.25
C GLU A 345 -25.81 -7.57 7.96
N ASP A 346 -25.39 -8.77 7.56
CA ASP A 346 -24.26 -9.47 8.23
C ASP A 346 -22.96 -8.65 8.15
N LEU A 347 -22.87 -7.75 7.18
CA LEU A 347 -21.73 -6.83 7.00
C LEU A 347 -21.94 -5.47 7.68
N ASP A 348 -23.14 -5.14 8.16
CA ASP A 348 -23.43 -3.82 8.71
C ASP A 348 -22.63 -3.53 10.00
N LEU A 349 -22.16 -4.57 10.69
CA LEU A 349 -21.25 -4.43 11.84
C LEU A 349 -19.89 -3.84 11.44
N LEU A 350 -19.53 -3.91 10.16
CA LEU A 350 -18.33 -3.26 9.59
C LEU A 350 -18.54 -1.76 9.34
N LEU A 351 -19.79 -1.29 9.35
CA LEU A 351 -20.10 0.12 9.14
C LEU A 351 -19.78 0.97 10.37
N LEU A 352 -19.51 2.26 10.13
CA LEU A 352 -19.21 3.20 11.20
C LEU A 352 -20.44 3.40 12.09
N THR A 353 -20.27 3.21 13.39
CA THR A 353 -21.33 3.50 14.35
C THR A 353 -21.29 4.99 14.68
N ALA A 354 -22.43 5.67 14.57
CA ALA A 354 -22.56 7.00 15.14
C ALA A 354 -22.36 6.89 16.65
N ALA A 355 -21.25 7.43 17.17
CA ALA A 355 -20.86 7.36 18.59
C ALA A 355 -21.90 7.93 19.58
N THR A 356 -23.03 8.43 19.09
CA THR A 356 -24.13 8.96 19.89
C THR A 356 -25.44 8.37 19.37
N THR A 357 -26.17 7.66 20.23
CA THR A 357 -27.55 7.21 19.98
C THR A 357 -28.43 8.38 19.52
N ARG A 358 -29.36 8.11 18.60
CA ARG A 358 -30.30 9.12 18.09
C ARG A 358 -31.70 8.79 18.55
N ILE A 359 -32.50 9.83 18.77
CA ILE A 359 -33.92 9.68 19.10
C ILE A 359 -34.69 9.75 17.78
N VAL A 360 -35.59 8.79 17.56
CA VAL A 360 -36.51 8.82 16.42
C VAL A 360 -37.53 9.93 16.66
N GLN A 361 -37.59 10.91 15.76
CA GLN A 361 -38.57 11.99 15.80
C GLN A 361 -39.80 11.63 14.95
N ARG A 362 -40.90 12.38 15.08
CA ARG A 362 -42.10 12.19 14.25
C ARG A 362 -41.81 12.33 12.75
N ASP A 363 -40.81 13.13 12.42
CA ASP A 363 -40.35 13.35 11.07
C ASP A 363 -39.23 12.36 10.67
N GLY A 364 -38.81 11.43 11.52
CA GLY A 364 -37.76 10.45 11.23
C GLY A 364 -36.50 10.71 12.05
N ILE A 365 -35.33 10.37 11.53
CA ILE A 365 -34.07 10.51 12.28
C ILE A 365 -33.22 11.62 11.67
N ARG A 366 -32.78 12.56 12.51
CA ARG A 366 -31.84 13.60 12.11
C ARG A 366 -30.41 13.16 12.43
N PHE A 367 -29.59 13.01 11.39
CA PHE A 367 -28.18 12.68 11.52
C PHE A 367 -27.35 13.56 10.59
N GLN A 368 -26.29 14.16 11.13
CA GLN A 368 -25.43 15.12 10.44
C GLN A 368 -26.17 16.22 9.65
N GLY A 369 -27.37 16.61 10.11
CA GLY A 369 -28.18 17.65 9.46
C GLY A 369 -29.06 17.19 8.32
N THR A 370 -28.98 15.90 7.95
CA THR A 370 -29.88 15.25 7.00
C THR A 370 -30.99 14.54 7.75
N ARG A 371 -32.16 14.48 7.12
CA ARG A 371 -33.31 13.74 7.62
C ARG A 371 -33.40 12.40 6.92
N TYR A 372 -33.39 11.33 7.70
CA TYR A 372 -33.56 9.95 7.24
C TYR A 372 -34.93 9.44 7.63
N ILE A 373 -35.64 8.82 6.68
CA ILE A 373 -36.98 8.30 6.90
C ILE A 373 -37.07 6.82 6.49
N CYS A 374 -37.92 6.09 7.21
CA CYS A 374 -38.37 4.76 6.87
C CYS A 374 -39.74 4.55 7.52
N PRO A 375 -40.75 3.97 6.86
CA PRO A 375 -42.07 3.73 7.45
C PRO A 375 -42.02 2.95 8.76
N VAL A 376 -41.05 2.03 8.90
CA VAL A 376 -40.84 1.21 10.11
C VAL A 376 -40.52 2.07 11.34
N LEU A 377 -39.91 3.25 11.17
CA LEU A 377 -39.56 4.15 12.27
C LEU A 377 -40.78 4.75 12.97
N ALA A 378 -41.96 4.75 12.33
CA ALA A 378 -43.18 5.31 12.93
C ALA A 378 -43.58 4.61 14.24
N ALA A 379 -43.28 3.31 14.38
CA ALA A 379 -43.56 2.54 15.58
C ALA A 379 -42.59 2.82 16.74
N TYR A 380 -41.46 3.48 16.48
CA TYR A 380 -40.37 3.69 17.43
C TYR A 380 -40.15 5.18 17.75
N VAL A 381 -41.16 6.02 17.51
CA VAL A 381 -41.07 7.47 17.74
C VAL A 381 -40.85 7.77 19.22
N SER A 382 -39.87 8.62 19.51
CA SER A 382 -39.34 8.97 20.84
C SER A 382 -38.42 7.92 21.47
N GLU A 383 -38.14 6.80 20.78
CA GLU A 383 -37.19 5.80 21.25
C GLU A 383 -35.76 6.10 20.78
N THR A 384 -34.79 5.57 21.50
CA THR A 384 -33.37 5.67 21.20
C THR A 384 -32.90 4.54 20.30
N VAL A 385 -32.27 4.90 19.19
CA VAL A 385 -31.74 3.96 18.20
C VAL A 385 -30.25 4.21 17.94
N THR A 386 -29.56 3.14 17.55
CA THR A 386 -28.17 3.19 17.11
C THR A 386 -28.14 3.23 15.59
N ILE A 387 -27.28 4.10 15.04
CA ILE A 387 -27.15 4.25 13.59
C ILE A 387 -25.78 3.78 13.15
N ARG A 388 -25.73 2.99 12.09
CA ARG A 388 -24.52 2.62 11.37
C ARG A 388 -24.58 3.14 9.93
N TYR A 389 -23.46 3.61 9.39
CA TYR A 389 -23.39 4.23 8.07
C TYR A 389 -22.04 4.00 7.37
N ASP A 390 -22.03 4.04 6.04
CA ASP A 390 -20.81 4.13 5.24
C ASP A 390 -20.51 5.63 4.99
N PRO A 391 -19.33 6.17 5.33
CA PRO A 391 -19.01 7.57 5.09
C PRO A 391 -19.05 7.96 3.60
N ARG A 392 -18.92 6.99 2.68
CA ARG A 392 -19.02 7.19 1.23
C ARG A 392 -20.46 7.26 0.73
N ASP A 393 -21.42 6.80 1.53
CA ASP A 393 -22.84 6.80 1.16
C ASP A 393 -23.65 7.49 2.27
N ALA A 394 -23.96 8.78 2.09
CA ALA A 394 -24.86 9.48 3.00
C ALA A 394 -26.34 9.35 2.61
N GLY A 395 -26.65 8.65 1.51
CA GLY A 395 -28.01 8.48 1.01
C GLY A 395 -28.84 7.55 1.89
N GLU A 396 -28.19 6.59 2.55
CA GLU A 396 -28.84 5.66 3.47
C GLU A 396 -28.09 5.49 4.79
N VAL A 397 -28.85 5.13 5.84
CA VAL A 397 -28.30 4.71 7.13
C VAL A 397 -28.99 3.44 7.62
N ARG A 398 -28.25 2.62 8.36
CA ARG A 398 -28.75 1.38 8.98
C ARG A 398 -29.13 1.67 10.42
N VAL A 399 -30.39 1.44 10.76
CA VAL A 399 -30.95 1.75 12.08
C VAL A 399 -31.11 0.47 12.88
N TYR A 400 -30.68 0.53 14.14
CA TYR A 400 -30.71 -0.57 15.10
C TYR A 400 -31.43 -0.14 16.37
N HIS A 401 -32.27 -1.01 16.91
CA HIS A 401 -32.90 -0.83 18.22
C HIS A 401 -32.48 -2.00 19.11
N GLN A 402 -31.89 -1.71 20.28
CA GLN A 402 -31.38 -2.73 21.21
C GLN A 402 -30.48 -3.78 20.52
N ASP A 403 -29.52 -3.31 19.72
CA ASP A 403 -28.61 -4.12 18.89
C ASP A 403 -29.27 -5.02 17.83
N THR A 404 -30.58 -4.92 17.64
CA THR A 404 -31.32 -5.62 16.58
C THR A 404 -31.50 -4.70 15.38
N TYR A 405 -31.25 -5.21 14.17
CA TYR A 405 -31.48 -4.46 12.94
C TYR A 405 -32.97 -4.13 12.80
N LEU A 406 -33.27 -2.85 12.59
CA LEU A 406 -34.64 -2.36 12.45
C LEU A 406 -34.99 -2.15 10.98
N CYS A 407 -34.27 -1.25 10.32
CA CYS A 407 -34.55 -0.87 8.95
C CYS A 407 -33.42 -0.07 8.31
N ARG A 408 -33.48 0.02 6.99
CA ARG A 408 -32.72 0.97 6.18
C ARG A 408 -33.51 2.26 6.05
N ALA A 409 -32.96 3.36 6.57
CA ALA A 409 -33.56 4.69 6.47
C ALA A 409 -32.86 5.49 5.37
N ILE A 410 -33.65 6.10 4.50
CA ILE A 410 -33.17 6.80 3.31
C ILE A 410 -33.31 8.30 3.54
N ALA A 411 -32.32 9.08 3.09
CA ALA A 411 -32.42 10.54 3.05
C ALA A 411 -33.18 10.98 1.80
N PRO A 412 -34.42 11.50 1.90
CA PRO A 412 -35.21 11.87 0.72
C PRO A 412 -34.54 12.97 -0.12
N GLU A 413 -33.78 13.84 0.54
CA GLU A 413 -33.06 14.95 -0.08
C GLU A 413 -31.81 14.49 -0.85
N LEU A 414 -31.28 13.30 -0.55
CA LEU A 414 -30.07 12.74 -1.16
C LEU A 414 -30.37 11.48 -1.99
N ALA A 415 -31.58 10.93 -1.94
CA ALA A 415 -31.94 9.72 -2.66
C ALA A 415 -31.85 9.86 -4.20
N ALA A 416 -31.74 11.09 -4.72
CA ALA A 416 -31.57 11.37 -6.14
C ALA A 416 -30.09 11.50 -6.57
N GLU A 417 -29.15 11.70 -5.64
CA GLU A 417 -27.72 11.93 -5.92
C GLU A 417 -26.88 11.29 -4.81
N THR A 418 -25.97 10.36 -5.13
CA THR A 418 -25.02 9.81 -4.16
C THR A 418 -24.12 10.92 -3.62
N ILE A 419 -24.51 11.48 -2.49
CA ILE A 419 -23.81 12.57 -1.79
C ILE A 419 -23.10 11.95 -0.59
N THR A 420 -21.81 12.25 -0.42
CA THR A 420 -21.04 11.75 0.72
C THR A 420 -21.31 12.57 1.99
N LEU A 421 -21.08 12.01 3.18
CA LEU A 421 -21.27 12.76 4.44
C LEU A 421 -20.35 13.97 4.52
N GLN A 422 -19.21 13.91 3.82
CA GLN A 422 -18.22 14.97 3.75
C GLN A 422 -18.74 16.18 2.97
N GLN A 423 -19.34 15.98 1.80
CA GLN A 423 -19.98 17.05 1.02
C GLN A 423 -21.07 17.76 1.83
N LEU A 424 -21.86 16.99 2.58
CA LEU A 424 -22.92 17.53 3.41
C LEU A 424 -22.39 18.39 4.56
N GLN A 425 -21.31 17.96 5.22
CA GLN A 425 -20.62 18.76 6.23
C GLN A 425 -20.04 20.06 5.65
N GLN A 426 -19.42 20.00 4.46
CA GLN A 426 -18.83 21.15 3.77
C GLN A 426 -19.91 22.17 3.36
N ALA A 427 -20.99 21.73 2.73
CA ALA A 427 -22.11 22.58 2.33
C ALA A 427 -22.73 23.31 3.54
N ARG A 428 -22.87 22.62 4.68
CA ARG A 428 -23.37 23.20 5.94
C ARG A 428 -22.41 24.22 6.54
N GLY A 429 -21.10 23.93 6.51
CA GLY A 429 -20.05 24.86 6.92
C GLY A 429 -20.11 26.17 6.12
N ALA A 430 -20.20 26.06 4.80
CA ALA A 430 -20.29 27.19 3.88
C ALA A 430 -21.56 28.02 4.13
N ARG A 431 -22.73 27.39 4.28
CA ARG A 431 -24.00 28.08 4.59
C ARG A 431 -23.94 28.82 5.93
N ARG A 432 -23.36 28.21 6.97
CA ARG A 432 -23.20 28.84 8.28
C ARG A 432 -22.26 30.05 8.22
N ALA A 433 -21.19 29.97 7.44
CA ALA A 433 -20.27 31.09 7.22
C ALA A 433 -20.97 32.25 6.51
N ALA A 434 -21.72 31.97 5.44
CA ALA A 434 -22.50 32.97 4.71
C ALA A 434 -23.55 33.68 5.60
N LEU A 435 -24.27 32.92 6.45
CA LEU A 435 -25.24 33.48 7.40
C LEU A 435 -24.57 34.38 8.45
N LYS A 436 -23.39 34.00 8.96
CA LYS A 436 -22.62 34.86 9.88
C LYS A 436 -22.16 36.15 9.21
N GLN A 437 -21.77 36.10 7.94
CA GLN A 437 -21.39 37.28 7.16
C GLN A 437 -22.59 38.22 6.95
N GLN A 438 -23.76 37.69 6.60
CA GLN A 438 -25.00 38.47 6.51
C GLN A 438 -25.39 39.10 7.86
N LEU A 439 -25.23 38.36 8.96
CA LEU A 439 -25.52 38.87 10.30
C LEU A 439 -24.59 40.03 10.70
N ARG A 440 -23.30 39.94 10.36
CA ARG A 440 -22.32 41.02 10.57
C ARG A 440 -22.66 42.26 9.74
N ALA A 441 -23.00 42.08 8.46
CA ALA A 441 -23.40 43.18 7.58
C ALA A 441 -24.68 43.87 8.08
N ARG A 442 -25.67 43.11 8.54
CA ARG A 442 -26.91 43.67 9.10
C ARG A 442 -26.72 44.34 10.46
N ARG A 443 -25.84 43.81 11.32
CA ARG A 443 -25.46 44.51 12.57
C ARG A 443 -24.74 45.82 12.28
N SER A 444 -23.79 45.82 11.34
CA SER A 444 -23.13 47.05 10.89
C SER A 444 -24.12 48.10 10.36
N LEU A 445 -25.17 47.68 9.65
CA LEU A 445 -26.25 48.57 9.21
C LEU A 445 -27.09 49.08 10.39
N ALA A 446 -27.39 48.21 11.37
CA ALA A 446 -28.14 48.59 12.56
C ALA A 446 -27.35 49.55 13.47
N ASP A 447 -26.05 49.32 13.62
CA ASP A 447 -25.13 50.17 14.39
C ASP A 447 -24.89 51.53 13.70
N ALA A 448 -25.16 51.64 12.39
CA ALA A 448 -25.09 52.88 11.62
C ALA A 448 -26.41 53.67 11.59
N LEU A 449 -27.49 53.13 12.16
CA LEU A 449 -28.75 53.88 12.32
C LEU A 449 -28.63 54.85 13.51
N PRO A 450 -29.18 56.07 13.40
CA PRO A 450 -29.26 56.98 14.53
C PRO A 450 -30.07 56.33 15.66
N ALA A 451 -29.64 56.54 16.91
CA ALA A 451 -30.33 56.00 18.08
C ALA A 451 -31.78 56.50 18.13
N ASP A 452 -32.74 55.60 18.37
CA ASP A 452 -34.14 55.95 18.51
C ASP A 452 -34.41 56.42 19.95
N ASP A 453 -34.35 57.73 20.15
CA ASP A 453 -34.48 58.43 21.43
C ASP A 453 -35.90 58.93 21.70
N ARG A 454 -36.90 58.55 20.88
CA ARG A 454 -38.32 58.94 21.02
C ARG A 454 -38.96 58.55 22.35
N TRP A 455 -38.37 57.58 23.06
CA TRP A 455 -38.80 57.12 24.39
C TRP A 455 -37.63 57.05 25.39
N ALA A 456 -36.48 57.67 25.07
CA ALA A 456 -35.37 57.71 25.99
C ALA A 456 -35.78 58.51 27.24
N PRO A 457 -35.63 57.96 28.47
CA PRO A 457 -35.94 58.71 29.68
C PRO A 457 -35.04 59.96 29.73
N PRO A 458 -35.55 61.11 30.24
CA PRO A 458 -34.75 62.31 30.34
C PRO A 458 -33.48 62.03 31.15
N PRO A 459 -32.32 62.60 30.76
CA PRO A 459 -31.07 62.36 31.45
C PRO A 459 -31.26 62.67 32.94
N ALA A 460 -30.82 61.73 33.79
CA ALA A 460 -30.94 61.87 35.23
C ALA A 460 -30.34 63.23 35.66
N PRO A 461 -31.01 63.98 36.55
CA PRO A 461 -30.44 65.22 37.06
C PRO A 461 -29.07 64.92 37.68
N ALA A 462 -28.10 65.78 37.39
CA ALA A 462 -26.74 65.64 37.88
C ALA A 462 -26.72 65.38 39.39
N PRO A 463 -25.89 64.45 39.89
CA PRO A 463 -25.81 64.21 41.32
C PRO A 463 -25.39 65.52 42.00
N GLY A 464 -26.25 66.03 42.89
CA GLY A 464 -25.90 67.10 43.82
C GLY A 464 -24.71 66.67 44.70
N PRO A 465 -24.01 67.61 45.34
CA PRO A 465 -22.80 67.32 46.11
C PRO A 465 -23.11 66.26 47.17
N THR A 466 -22.48 65.10 47.04
CA THR A 466 -22.50 64.06 48.07
C THR A 466 -21.83 64.62 49.32
N ALA A 467 -22.62 64.77 50.37
CA ALA A 467 -22.14 64.93 51.74
C ALA A 467 -21.30 63.71 52.15
N ASP A 468 -20.29 63.97 52.98
CA ASP A 468 -19.32 62.99 53.47
C ASP A 468 -19.96 61.70 54.03
N PRO A 469 -19.29 60.55 53.87
CA PRO A 469 -19.82 59.26 54.30
C PRO A 469 -19.87 59.15 55.84
N PRO A 470 -20.94 58.56 56.43
CA PRO A 470 -20.93 58.20 57.84
C PRO A 470 -20.00 57.00 58.12
N ALA A 471 -19.34 57.06 59.27
CA ALA A 471 -18.25 56.19 59.72
C ALA A 471 -18.59 54.68 59.77
N GLU A 472 -17.57 53.86 59.49
CA GLU A 472 -17.59 52.40 59.58
C GLU A 472 -17.98 51.88 60.99
N PRO A 473 -18.85 50.84 61.09
CA PRO A 473 -19.10 50.19 62.36
C PRO A 473 -17.93 49.27 62.78
N ALA A 474 -17.54 49.42 64.04
CA ALA A 474 -16.45 48.72 64.74
C ALA A 474 -16.51 47.17 64.69
N PRO A 475 -15.35 46.48 64.79
CA PRO A 475 -15.24 45.03 64.61
C PRO A 475 -15.94 44.25 65.73
N ARG A 476 -16.84 43.32 65.37
CA ARG A 476 -17.49 42.42 66.33
C ARG A 476 -16.54 41.28 66.73
N HIS A 477 -16.29 41.20 68.03
CA HIS A 477 -15.53 40.17 68.73
C HIS A 477 -16.06 38.76 68.46
N ARG A 478 -15.16 37.82 68.13
CA ARG A 478 -15.43 36.37 68.08
C ARG A 478 -15.69 35.84 69.50
N LEU A 479 -16.88 35.32 69.74
CA LEU A 479 -17.17 34.49 70.91
C LEU A 479 -16.88 33.02 70.57
N ARG A 480 -15.98 32.40 71.35
CA ARG A 480 -15.69 30.97 71.36
C ARG A 480 -16.86 30.21 71.99
N THR A 481 -17.33 29.16 71.34
CA THR A 481 -18.11 28.09 72.00
C THR A 481 -17.23 26.85 72.14
N TYR A 482 -17.14 26.36 73.38
CA TYR A 482 -16.48 25.11 73.76
C TYR A 482 -17.41 23.91 73.52
N ALA A 483 -16.77 22.75 73.40
CA ALA A 483 -17.26 21.45 72.96
C ALA A 483 -18.18 20.69 73.94
N THR A 484 -18.81 19.63 73.41
CA THR A 484 -19.22 18.32 73.99
C THR A 484 -20.09 17.68 72.88
N ASP A 485 -19.96 16.44 72.40
CA ASP A 485 -19.16 15.23 72.69
C ASP A 485 -18.95 14.47 71.37
#